data_AF-A0A423H679-F1
#
_entry.id   AF-A0A423H679-F1
#
_cell.length_a   1.000
_cell.length_b   1.000
_cell.length_c   1.000
_cell.angle_alpha   90.00
_cell.angle_beta   90.00
_cell.angle_gamma   90.00
#
_symmetry.space_group_name_H-M   'P 1'
#
loop_
_entity.id
_entity.type
_entity.pdbx_description
1 polymer ?
#
loop_
_entity_poly.entity_id
_entity_poly.type
_entity_poly.pdbx_seq_one_letter_code
_entity_poly.pdbx_strand_id
1 'polypeptide(L)'
;MNASTEHAAKAWYLIQCKPKQDERAEEHLQRQGYACFRSKYSRERILRGQRRVISESLFPGYLFIQLSLQDSWGPLRSTRGVSRVVGFGGQPLPIRNALIDELQEHNSQAIVSTLLKQGETVRITEGPFTDLEAVFLAMDGEERVLLLMNFLQREQRISLPLAGVSKL
;
A
#
# COMPACT_ATOMS: atom_id res chain seq x y z
N MET A 1 -17.14 25.21 38.61
CA MET A 1 -16.35 23.95 38.57
C MET A 1 -16.15 23.62 37.11
N ASN A 2 -15.09 24.15 36.49
CA ASN A 2 -14.87 24.04 35.05
C ASN A 2 -13.77 23.00 34.82
N ALA A 3 -14.16 21.78 34.44
CA ALA A 3 -13.22 20.78 33.97
C ALA A 3 -12.82 21.16 32.54
N SER A 4 -11.59 21.65 32.41
CA SER A 4 -10.93 21.95 31.15
C SER A 4 -10.72 20.66 30.35
N THR A 5 -11.62 20.37 29.41
CA THR A 5 -11.37 19.36 28.38
C THR A 5 -10.63 20.03 27.23
N GLU A 6 -9.35 20.31 27.43
CA GLU A 6 -8.43 20.65 26.35
C GLU A 6 -8.27 19.39 25.49
N HIS A 7 -9.05 19.27 24.41
CA HIS A 7 -8.81 18.24 23.41
C HIS A 7 -7.48 18.56 22.72
N ALA A 8 -6.38 17.98 23.23
CA ALA A 8 -5.09 18.05 22.57
C ALA A 8 -5.27 17.57 21.11
N ALA A 9 -4.86 18.41 20.15
CA ALA A 9 -5.03 18.12 18.74
C ALA A 9 -4.31 16.81 18.40
N LYS A 10 -5.09 15.80 17.97
CA LYS A 10 -4.55 14.53 17.52
C LYS A 10 -4.00 14.68 16.11
N ALA A 11 -2.86 14.05 15.85
CA ALA A 11 -2.24 13.98 14.53
C ALA A 11 -1.95 12.52 14.18
N TRP A 12 -1.81 12.26 12.89
CA TRP A 12 -1.34 10.96 12.41
C TRP A 12 0.18 10.89 12.43
N TYR A 13 0.72 9.73 12.77
CA TYR A 13 2.15 9.46 12.83
C TYR A 13 2.45 8.11 12.20
N LEU A 14 3.70 7.91 11.80
CA LEU A 14 4.14 6.67 11.18
C LEU A 14 4.83 5.76 12.18
N ILE A 15 4.44 4.49 12.17
CA ILE A 15 5.02 3.41 12.95
C ILE A 15 5.73 2.46 12.00
N GLN A 16 6.98 2.14 12.31
CA GLN A 16 7.71 1.06 11.67
C GLN A 16 7.46 -0.24 12.43
N CYS A 17 7.07 -1.27 11.70
CA CYS A 17 6.81 -2.61 12.20
C CYS A 17 8.00 -3.55 11.97
N LYS A 18 8.02 -4.65 12.71
CA LYS A 18 8.94 -5.76 12.46
C LYS A 18 8.60 -6.45 11.12
N PRO A 19 9.58 -7.05 10.42
CA PRO A 19 9.33 -7.68 9.12
C PRO A 19 8.15 -8.65 9.15
N LYS A 20 7.18 -8.45 8.24
CA LYS A 20 5.95 -9.27 8.09
C LYS A 20 5.06 -9.35 9.36
N GLN A 21 5.13 -8.35 10.23
CA GLN A 21 4.34 -8.30 11.47
C GLN A 21 3.46 -7.06 11.59
N ASP A 22 3.30 -6.32 10.50
CA ASP A 22 2.46 -5.13 10.38
C ASP A 22 0.97 -5.43 10.63
N GLU A 23 0.43 -6.54 10.11
CA GLU A 23 -0.93 -6.98 10.45
C GLU A 23 -1.07 -7.30 11.95
N ARG A 24 -0.10 -8.01 12.53
CA ARG A 24 -0.09 -8.31 13.97
C ARG A 24 0.04 -7.04 14.81
N ALA A 25 0.86 -6.09 14.37
CA ALA A 25 1.03 -4.81 15.05
C ALA A 25 -0.28 -4.01 15.04
N GLU A 26 -0.98 -3.95 13.90
CA GLU A 26 -2.31 -3.35 13.77
C GLU A 26 -3.29 -3.94 14.79
N GLU A 27 -3.42 -5.27 14.83
CA GLU A 27 -4.33 -5.95 15.78
C GLU A 27 -4.02 -5.62 17.25
N HIS A 28 -2.74 -5.65 17.64
CA HIS A 28 -2.35 -5.39 19.01
C HIS A 28 -2.53 -3.92 19.40
N LEU A 29 -2.27 -2.98 18.49
CA LEU A 29 -2.51 -1.55 18.72
C LEU A 29 -4.00 -1.26 18.87
N GLN A 30 -4.85 -1.86 18.03
CA GLN A 30 -6.31 -1.71 18.14
C GLN A 30 -6.85 -2.27 19.46
N ARG A 31 -6.34 -3.44 19.90
CA ARG A 31 -6.68 -4.02 21.22
C ARG A 31 -6.27 -3.15 22.39
N GLN A 32 -5.21 -2.35 22.24
CA GLN A 32 -4.77 -1.36 23.23
C GLN A 32 -5.59 -0.06 23.18
N GLY A 33 -6.53 0.06 22.23
CA GLY A 33 -7.40 1.24 22.08
C GLY A 33 -6.82 2.34 21.20
N TYR A 34 -5.73 2.09 20.49
CA TYR A 34 -5.17 3.07 19.55
C TYR A 34 -5.93 3.08 18.23
N ALA A 35 -6.22 4.28 17.72
CA ALA A 35 -6.69 4.45 16.36
C ALA A 35 -5.51 4.29 15.41
N CYS A 36 -5.54 3.25 14.57
CA CYS A 36 -4.51 2.98 13.58
C CYS A 36 -5.10 2.61 12.22
N PHE A 37 -4.30 2.84 11.19
CA PHE A 37 -4.65 2.58 9.81
C PHE A 37 -3.50 1.86 9.12
N ARG A 38 -3.81 0.72 8.51
CA ARG A 38 -2.93 0.00 7.57
C ARG A 38 -3.49 0.20 6.17
N SER A 39 -2.69 0.74 5.26
CA SER A 39 -3.07 0.75 3.84
C SER A 39 -2.91 -0.68 3.29
N LYS A 40 -3.93 -1.17 2.59
CA LYS A 40 -4.08 -2.55 2.12
C LYS A 40 -4.58 -2.55 0.69
N TYR A 41 -4.13 -3.52 -0.08
CA TYR A 41 -4.66 -3.80 -1.42
C TYR A 41 -5.03 -5.27 -1.52
N SER A 42 -5.98 -5.57 -2.41
CA SER A 42 -6.37 -6.95 -2.69
C SER A 42 -5.68 -7.43 -3.96
N ARG A 43 -5.07 -8.63 -3.93
CA ARG A 43 -4.49 -9.30 -5.11
C ARG A 43 -4.91 -10.75 -5.19
N GLU A 44 -5.02 -11.32 -6.39
CA GLU A 44 -5.19 -12.77 -6.53
C GLU A 44 -3.84 -13.49 -6.36
N ARG A 45 -3.85 -14.58 -5.59
CA ARG A 45 -2.73 -15.49 -5.45
C ARG A 45 -3.22 -16.93 -5.58
N ILE A 46 -2.45 -17.76 -6.28
CA ILE A 46 -2.68 -19.21 -6.29
C ILE A 46 -2.09 -19.79 -5.00
N LEU A 47 -2.97 -20.23 -4.11
CA LEU A 47 -2.62 -20.88 -2.85
C LEU A 47 -3.13 -22.31 -2.89
N ARG A 48 -2.21 -23.29 -2.81
CA ARG A 48 -2.53 -24.73 -2.87
C ARG A 48 -3.39 -25.10 -4.09
N GLY A 49 -3.05 -24.53 -5.26
CA GLY A 49 -3.74 -24.79 -6.53
C GLY A 49 -5.07 -24.04 -6.72
N GLN A 50 -5.55 -23.28 -5.74
CA GLN A 50 -6.78 -22.47 -5.87
C GLN A 50 -6.44 -20.98 -5.96
N ARG A 51 -7.09 -20.26 -6.89
CA ARG A 51 -7.04 -18.80 -6.94
C ARG A 51 -7.81 -18.24 -5.75
N ARG A 52 -7.15 -17.40 -4.95
CA ARG A 52 -7.75 -16.70 -3.82
C ARG A 52 -7.36 -15.23 -3.87
N VAL A 53 -8.32 -14.36 -3.61
CA VAL A 53 -8.04 -12.95 -3.34
C VAL A 53 -7.47 -12.85 -1.92
N ILE A 54 -6.27 -12.30 -1.78
CA ILE A 54 -5.63 -12.02 -0.51
C ILE A 54 -5.48 -10.52 -0.33
N SER A 55 -5.65 -10.05 0.90
CA SER A 55 -5.37 -8.66 1.28
C SER A 55 -3.95 -8.57 1.81
N GLU A 56 -3.15 -7.67 1.23
CA GLU A 56 -1.77 -7.42 1.65
C GLU A 56 -1.56 -5.92 1.88
N SER A 57 -0.53 -5.56 2.64
CA SER A 57 -0.23 -4.17 2.96
C SER A 57 0.40 -3.44 1.79
N LEU A 58 -0.10 -2.25 1.48
CA LEU A 58 0.47 -1.38 0.44
C LEU A 58 1.87 -0.88 0.83
N PHE A 59 2.09 -0.65 2.13
CA PHE A 59 3.39 -0.29 2.70
C PHE A 59 3.83 -1.35 3.72
N PRO A 60 4.39 -2.50 3.26
CA PRO A 60 4.83 -3.55 4.16
C PRO A 60 5.80 -3.03 5.22
N GLY A 61 5.51 -3.34 6.48
CA GLY A 61 6.33 -2.88 7.61
C GLY A 61 6.03 -1.47 8.11
N TYR A 62 4.98 -0.81 7.63
CA TYR A 62 4.55 0.50 8.13
C TYR A 62 3.07 0.53 8.49
N LEU A 63 2.74 1.34 9.50
CA LEU A 63 1.37 1.64 9.94
C LEU A 63 1.22 3.11 10.28
N PHE A 64 0.02 3.63 10.14
CA PHE A 64 -0.34 4.96 10.62
C PHE A 64 -1.05 4.84 11.96
N ILE A 65 -0.74 5.73 12.90
CA ILE A 65 -1.37 5.79 14.23
C ILE A 65 -1.79 7.23 14.53
N GLN A 66 -2.95 7.42 15.13
CA GLN A 66 -3.44 8.73 15.52
C GLN A 66 -3.26 8.93 17.03
N LEU A 67 -2.49 9.95 17.41
CA LEU A 67 -2.15 10.27 18.80
C LEU A 67 -2.09 11.79 19.03
N SER A 68 -2.27 12.23 20.27
CA SER A 68 -1.88 13.57 20.70
C SER A 68 -0.43 13.56 21.17
N LEU A 69 0.26 14.72 21.11
CA LEU A 69 1.61 14.84 21.69
C LEU A 69 1.61 14.61 23.22
N GLN A 70 0.46 14.79 23.87
CA GLN A 70 0.32 14.62 25.32
C GLN A 70 0.02 13.16 25.72
N ASP A 71 -0.30 12.30 24.75
CA ASP A 71 -0.58 10.90 25.00
C ASP A 71 0.71 10.14 25.36
N SER A 72 0.57 8.99 26.04
CA SER A 72 1.73 8.15 26.36
C SER A 72 2.21 7.36 25.14
N TRP A 73 3.42 7.67 24.67
CA TRP A 73 4.09 7.00 23.55
C TRP A 73 4.89 5.76 23.98
N GLY A 74 5.16 5.62 25.28
CA GLY A 74 5.94 4.52 25.85
C GLY A 74 5.39 3.12 25.49
N PRO A 75 4.08 2.86 25.65
CA PRO A 75 3.49 1.55 25.38
C PRO A 75 3.73 1.05 23.96
N LEU A 76 3.80 1.93 22.96
CA LEU A 76 4.02 1.56 21.55
C LEU A 76 5.28 0.71 21.36
N ARG A 77 6.36 0.99 22.11
CA ARG A 77 7.63 0.25 22.00
C ARG A 77 7.52 -1.18 22.53
N SER A 78 6.58 -1.42 23.44
CA SER A 78 6.28 -2.75 23.99
C SER A 78 5.22 -3.52 23.19
N THR A 79 4.58 -2.87 22.22
CA THR A 79 3.53 -3.50 21.42
C THR A 79 4.10 -4.53 20.45
N ARG A 80 3.53 -5.73 20.45
CA ARG A 80 4.02 -6.85 19.63
C ARG A 80 3.88 -6.52 18.14
N GLY A 81 5.00 -6.57 17.42
CA GLY A 81 5.06 -6.27 15.98
C GLY A 81 5.48 -4.83 15.68
N VAL A 82 5.51 -3.94 16.67
CA VAL A 82 6.09 -2.60 16.51
C VAL A 82 7.62 -2.68 16.67
N SER A 83 8.33 -1.95 15.82
CA SER A 83 9.77 -1.72 15.93
C SER A 83 10.03 -0.35 16.56
N ARG A 84 9.51 0.72 15.97
CA ARG A 84 9.70 2.10 16.46
C ARG A 84 8.68 3.06 15.86
N VAL A 85 8.57 4.22 16.49
CA VAL A 85 7.95 5.41 15.88
C VAL A 85 8.95 6.05 14.91
N VAL A 86 8.48 6.43 13.73
CA VAL A 86 9.29 7.13 12.73
C VAL A 86 9.32 8.62 13.06
N GLY A 87 10.49 9.22 12.92
CA GLY A 87 10.72 10.59 13.32
C GLY A 87 12.16 11.03 13.11
N PHE A 88 12.38 12.34 13.17
CA PHE A 88 13.71 12.96 13.06
C PHE A 88 14.20 13.36 14.45
N GLY A 89 15.47 13.07 14.76
CA GLY A 89 16.05 13.42 16.07
C GLY A 89 15.34 12.82 17.28
N GLY A 90 14.60 11.71 17.10
CA GLY A 90 13.81 11.08 18.15
C GLY A 90 12.41 11.68 18.36
N GLN A 91 12.05 12.73 17.62
CA GLN A 91 10.72 13.35 17.66
C GLN A 91 9.81 12.75 16.58
N PRO A 92 8.60 12.26 16.93
CA PRO A 92 7.61 11.78 15.97
C PRO A 92 7.27 12.86 14.93
N LEU A 93 7.21 12.48 13.65
CA LEU A 93 6.84 13.41 12.58
C LEU A 93 5.33 13.29 12.28
N PRO A 94 4.55 14.38 12.42
CA PRO A 94 3.14 14.36 12.08
C PRO A 94 2.93 14.25 10.57
N ILE A 95 1.89 13.52 10.18
CA ILE A 95 1.43 13.34 8.82
C ILE A 95 0.18 14.19 8.62
N ARG A 96 0.06 14.79 7.42
CA ARG A 96 -1.13 15.56 7.02
C ARG A 96 -2.35 14.65 6.96
N ASN A 97 -3.46 15.06 7.59
CA ASN A 97 -4.72 14.30 7.56
C ASN A 97 -5.18 14.01 6.13
N ALA A 98 -5.09 14.99 5.22
CA ALA A 98 -5.46 14.82 3.81
C ALA A 98 -4.78 13.62 3.12
N LEU A 99 -3.52 13.32 3.46
CA LEU A 99 -2.83 12.16 2.91
C LEU A 99 -3.44 10.84 3.42
N ILE A 100 -3.83 10.80 4.69
CA ILE A 100 -4.47 9.61 5.27
C ILE A 100 -5.86 9.41 4.67
N ASP A 101 -6.60 10.50 4.48
CA ASP A 101 -7.93 10.49 3.87
C ASP A 101 -7.84 9.98 2.42
N GLU A 102 -6.92 10.51 1.61
CA GLU A 102 -6.62 10.02 0.26
C GLU A 102 -6.27 8.51 0.28
N LEU A 103 -5.38 8.08 1.17
CA LEU A 103 -5.00 6.66 1.27
C LEU A 103 -6.17 5.75 1.69
N GLN A 104 -7.09 6.23 2.52
CA GLN A 104 -8.29 5.50 2.92
C GLN A 104 -9.28 5.39 1.76
N GLU A 105 -9.47 6.46 0.99
CA GLU A 105 -10.29 6.46 -0.22
C GLU A 105 -9.72 5.49 -1.26
N HIS A 106 -8.42 5.53 -1.52
CA HIS A 106 -7.75 4.60 -2.44
C HIS A 106 -7.83 3.15 -1.98
N ASN A 107 -7.69 2.85 -0.68
CA ASN A 107 -7.86 1.50 -0.13
C ASN A 107 -9.25 0.91 -0.44
N SER A 108 -10.30 1.75 -0.40
CA SER A 108 -11.68 1.32 -0.66
C SER A 108 -11.92 0.95 -2.13
N GLN A 109 -11.09 1.50 -3.03
CA GLN A 109 -11.11 1.24 -4.47
C GLN A 109 -10.05 0.22 -4.91
N ALA A 110 -9.07 -0.10 -4.05
CA ALA A 110 -7.93 -0.99 -4.32
C ALA A 110 -8.30 -2.48 -4.25
N ILE A 111 -9.23 -2.90 -5.11
CA ILE A 111 -8.97 -4.15 -5.80
C ILE A 111 -7.85 -3.80 -6.77
N VAL A 112 -6.60 -4.23 -6.49
CA VAL A 112 -5.63 -4.41 -7.57
C VAL A 112 -6.18 -5.57 -8.34
N SER A 113 -7.14 -5.23 -9.19
CA SER A 113 -7.78 -6.12 -10.11
C SER A 113 -6.64 -6.62 -10.96
N THR A 114 -6.39 -7.90 -10.79
CA THR A 114 -5.79 -8.73 -11.82
C THR A 114 -6.60 -8.52 -13.10
N LEU A 115 -6.30 -7.43 -13.82
CA LEU A 115 -6.97 -7.16 -15.07
C LEU A 115 -6.25 -7.82 -16.23
N LEU A 116 -4.99 -8.22 -16.07
CA LEU A 116 -4.19 -8.78 -17.14
C LEU A 116 -3.89 -10.26 -16.87
N LYS A 117 -4.54 -11.13 -17.64
CA LYS A 117 -4.16 -12.54 -17.77
C LYS A 117 -3.11 -12.65 -18.85
N GLN A 118 -2.14 -13.56 -18.66
CA GLN A 118 -1.18 -13.90 -19.71
C GLN A 118 -1.92 -14.21 -21.02
N GLY A 119 -1.51 -13.58 -22.10
CA GLY A 119 -2.15 -13.68 -23.41
C GLY A 119 -3.24 -12.64 -23.69
N GLU A 120 -3.60 -11.79 -22.72
CA GLU A 120 -4.53 -10.69 -22.97
C GLU A 120 -3.86 -9.51 -23.68
N THR A 121 -4.58 -8.91 -24.62
CA THR A 121 -4.14 -7.71 -25.31
C THR A 121 -4.34 -6.49 -24.43
N VAL A 122 -3.34 -5.62 -24.42
CA VAL A 122 -3.30 -4.37 -23.68
C VAL A 122 -2.90 -3.24 -24.60
N ARG A 123 -3.34 -2.02 -24.29
CA ARG A 123 -2.92 -0.79 -24.95
C ARG A 123 -1.91 -0.06 -24.07
N ILE A 124 -0.84 0.42 -24.68
CA ILE A 124 0.16 1.25 -24.01
C ILE A 124 -0.37 2.69 -23.96
N THR A 125 -0.42 3.28 -22.78
CA THR A 125 -0.96 4.63 -22.55
C THR A 125 0.13 5.69 -22.42
N GLU A 126 1.37 5.30 -22.15
CA GLU A 126 2.48 6.21 -21.87
C GLU A 126 3.78 5.84 -22.58
N GLY A 127 4.61 6.85 -22.90
CA GLY A 127 5.95 6.69 -23.46
C GLY A 127 6.01 6.66 -25.00
N PRO A 128 7.13 6.22 -25.58
CA PRO A 128 7.35 6.28 -27.04
C PRO A 128 6.50 5.28 -27.84
N PHE A 129 5.76 4.40 -27.15
CA PHE A 129 4.92 3.36 -27.74
C PHE A 129 3.42 3.58 -27.43
N THR A 130 3.03 4.78 -27.02
CA THR A 130 1.63 5.14 -26.75
C THR A 130 0.72 4.78 -27.93
N ASP A 131 -0.48 4.31 -27.62
CA ASP A 131 -1.53 3.81 -28.53
C ASP A 131 -1.21 2.50 -29.25
N LEU A 132 -0.04 1.91 -29.05
CA LEU A 132 0.28 0.58 -29.56
C LEU A 132 -0.31 -0.52 -28.68
N GLU A 133 -0.70 -1.62 -29.33
CA GLU A 133 -1.23 -2.80 -28.67
C GLU A 133 -0.12 -3.84 -28.48
N ALA A 134 -0.17 -4.52 -27.34
CA ALA A 134 0.77 -5.57 -26.99
C ALA A 134 0.06 -6.69 -26.22
N VAL A 135 0.63 -7.87 -26.20
CA VAL A 135 0.12 -9.02 -25.45
C VAL A 135 0.83 -9.08 -24.11
N PHE A 136 0.09 -9.10 -23.02
CA PHE A 136 0.63 -9.27 -21.68
C PHE A 136 1.24 -10.67 -21.53
N LEU A 137 2.53 -10.74 -21.21
CA LEU A 137 3.23 -11.99 -20.96
C LEU A 137 3.22 -12.33 -19.46
N ALA A 138 3.73 -11.41 -18.64
CA ALA A 138 3.89 -11.63 -17.20
C ALA A 138 4.19 -10.30 -16.48
N MET A 139 4.13 -10.33 -15.14
CA MET A 139 4.71 -9.29 -14.30
C MET A 139 6.24 -9.41 -14.26
N ASP A 140 6.93 -8.26 -14.18
CA ASP A 140 8.39 -8.13 -14.03
C ASP A 140 8.69 -7.37 -12.74
N GLY A 141 8.55 -8.06 -11.61
CA GLY A 141 8.52 -7.43 -10.29
C GLY A 141 7.13 -6.92 -9.92
N GLU A 142 7.07 -5.86 -9.10
CA GLU A 142 5.82 -5.38 -8.49
C GLU A 142 5.14 -4.28 -9.32
N GLU A 143 5.92 -3.43 -9.99
CA GLU A 143 5.41 -2.24 -10.68
C GLU A 143 5.57 -2.29 -12.21
N ARG A 144 6.08 -3.39 -12.76
CA ARG A 144 6.38 -3.51 -14.20
C ARG A 144 5.75 -4.73 -14.82
N VAL A 145 5.44 -4.63 -16.11
CA VAL A 145 4.84 -5.68 -16.93
C VAL A 145 5.72 -5.98 -18.13
N LEU A 146 5.85 -7.27 -18.45
CA LEU A 146 6.44 -7.76 -19.69
C LEU A 146 5.35 -7.90 -20.74
N LEU A 147 5.54 -7.22 -21.86
CA LEU A 147 4.62 -7.23 -22.99
C LEU A 147 5.32 -7.74 -24.24
N LEU A 148 4.55 -8.40 -25.11
CA LEU A 148 4.96 -8.79 -26.45
C LEU A 148 4.23 -7.92 -27.46
N MET A 149 4.96 -7.05 -28.16
CA MET A 149 4.41 -6.19 -29.21
C MET A 149 4.92 -6.63 -30.58
N ASN A 150 4.13 -6.43 -31.63
CA ASN A 150 4.59 -6.57 -33.00
C ASN A 150 5.00 -5.19 -33.52
N PHE A 151 6.27 -5.01 -33.86
CA PHE A 151 6.82 -3.75 -34.33
C PHE A 151 7.77 -4.00 -35.51
N LEU A 152 7.55 -3.32 -36.64
CA LEU A 152 8.35 -3.48 -37.86
C LEU A 152 8.47 -4.94 -38.35
N GLN A 153 7.35 -5.66 -38.36
CA GLN A 153 7.26 -7.09 -38.74
C GLN A 153 8.13 -8.02 -37.88
N ARG A 154 8.47 -7.61 -36.66
CA ARG A 154 9.20 -8.41 -35.68
C ARG A 154 8.49 -8.37 -34.34
N GLU A 155 8.52 -9.48 -33.64
CA GLU A 155 8.06 -9.54 -32.25
C GLU A 155 9.13 -8.95 -31.32
N GLN A 156 8.73 -8.00 -30.48
CA GLN A 156 9.61 -7.36 -29.51
C GLN A 156 9.03 -7.51 -28.10
N ARG A 157 9.88 -7.96 -27.18
CA ARG A 157 9.57 -8.00 -25.74
C ARG A 157 9.97 -6.68 -25.12
N ILE A 158 9.06 -6.05 -24.41
CA ILE A 158 9.30 -4.79 -23.71
C ILE A 158 8.85 -4.90 -22.25
N SER A 159 9.55 -4.19 -21.36
CA SER A 159 9.19 -4.06 -19.95
C SER A 159 8.80 -2.62 -19.69
N LEU A 160 7.59 -2.38 -19.17
CA LEU A 160 7.03 -1.05 -18.92
C LEU A 160 6.38 -0.98 -17.52
N PRO A 161 6.24 0.22 -16.93
CA PRO A 161 5.44 0.40 -15.73
C PRO A 161 3.99 -0.06 -15.94
N LEU A 162 3.40 -0.74 -14.96
CA LEU A 162 2.01 -1.20 -15.01
C LEU A 162 1.02 -0.04 -15.20
N ALA A 163 1.33 1.14 -14.65
CA ALA A 163 0.50 2.34 -14.78
C ALA A 163 0.38 2.85 -16.23
N GLY A 164 1.37 2.57 -17.08
CA GLY A 164 1.41 2.99 -18.49
C GLY A 164 0.70 2.02 -19.44
N VAL A 165 -0.19 1.18 -18.92
CA VAL A 165 -0.84 0.10 -19.68
C VAL A 165 -2.30 -0.04 -19.27
N SER A 166 -3.21 -0.05 -20.24
CA SER A 166 -4.64 -0.28 -20.03
C SER A 166 -5.11 -1.56 -20.73
N LYS A 167 -6.04 -2.28 -20.10
CA LYS A 167 -6.72 -3.41 -20.74
C LYS A 167 -7.56 -2.93 -21.94
N LEU A 168 -7.61 -3.74 -23.01
CA LEU A 168 -8.54 -3.58 -24.13
C LEU A 168 -9.88 -4.27 -23.87
#